data_AF-A0A2M7CLG7-F1
#
_entry.id   AF-A0A2M7CLG7-F1
#
_cell.length_a   1.000
_cell.length_b   1.000
_cell.length_c   1.000
_cell.angle_alpha   90.00
_cell.angle_beta   90.00
_cell.angle_gamma   90.00
#
_symmetry.space_group_name_H-M   'P 1'
#
loop_
_entity.id
_entity.type
_entity.pdbx_description
1 polymer ?
#
loop_
_entity_poly.entity_id
_entity_poly.type
_entity_poly.pdbx_seq_one_letter_code
_entity_poly.pdbx_strand_id
1 'polypeptide(L)'
;RNQADNAVYTAEKALKEFGDKVPSEVKSEVEAKAAEVKKAAESDNVEAIKAATESLGQVIQKIGASVYQQPNASDNNDGSERKESGPDFVDGEVKEG
;
A
#
# COMPACT_ATOMS: atom_id res chain seq x y z
N ARG A 1 14.67 5.56 0.85
CA ARG A 1 14.83 4.99 -0.51
C ARG A 1 14.42 3.52 -0.54
N ASN A 2 15.15 2.56 0.04
CA ASN A 2 14.74 1.13 0.06
C ASN A 2 13.27 0.83 0.39
N GLN A 3 12.70 1.48 1.41
CA GLN A 3 11.29 1.33 1.79
C GLN A 3 10.32 1.85 0.71
N ALA A 4 10.67 2.97 0.08
CA ALA A 4 9.90 3.55 -1.03
C ALA A 4 9.92 2.62 -2.26
N ASP A 5 11.08 2.08 -2.63
CA ASP A 5 11.21 1.13 -3.73
C ASP A 5 10.39 -0.13 -3.49
N ASN A 6 10.41 -0.65 -2.26
CA ASN A 6 9.64 -1.84 -1.87
C ASN A 6 8.11 -1.58 -1.91
N ALA A 7 7.68 -0.41 -1.44
CA ALA A 7 6.27 -0.03 -1.47
C ALA A 7 5.75 0.13 -2.91
N VAL A 8 6.53 0.76 -3.78
CA VAL A 8 6.24 0.89 -5.22
C VAL A 8 6.13 -0.48 -5.88
N TYR A 9 7.09 -1.37 -5.65
CA TYR A 9 7.06 -2.72 -6.19
C TYR A 9 5.82 -3.49 -5.73
N THR A 10 5.48 -3.39 -4.45
CA THR A 10 4.30 -4.03 -3.88
C THR A 10 3.01 -3.49 -4.51
N ALA A 11 2.92 -2.18 -4.74
CA ALA A 11 1.80 -1.56 -5.44
C ALA A 11 1.64 -2.07 -6.88
N GLU A 12 2.73 -2.06 -7.65
CA GLU A 12 2.74 -2.53 -9.05
C GLU A 12 2.36 -4.01 -9.14
N LYS A 13 2.87 -4.85 -8.21
CA LYS A 13 2.50 -6.26 -8.12
C LYS A 13 1.01 -6.44 -7.81
N ALA A 14 0.49 -5.70 -6.83
CA ALA A 14 -0.92 -5.78 -6.45
C ALA A 14 -1.86 -5.36 -7.59
N LEU A 15 -1.52 -4.29 -8.33
CA LEU A 15 -2.28 -3.90 -9.52
C LEU A 15 -2.19 -4.92 -10.65
N LYS A 16 -1.06 -5.61 -10.80
CA LYS A 16 -0.92 -6.67 -11.80
C LYS A 16 -1.74 -7.91 -11.46
N GLU A 17 -1.79 -8.30 -10.19
CA GLU A 17 -2.50 -9.51 -9.74
C GLU A 17 -4.00 -9.28 -9.57
N PHE A 18 -4.38 -8.10 -9.09
CA PHE A 18 -5.75 -7.80 -8.69
C PHE A 18 -6.40 -6.67 -9.47
N GLY A 19 -5.68 -6.03 -10.39
CA GLY A 19 -6.17 -4.88 -11.14
C GLY A 19 -7.56 -5.13 -11.72
N ASP A 20 -7.80 -6.24 -12.39
CA ASP A 20 -9.12 -6.50 -13.00
C ASP A 20 -10.30 -6.52 -11.99
N LYS A 21 -10.02 -6.76 -10.71
CA LYS A 21 -11.00 -6.76 -9.60
C LYS A 21 -11.06 -5.45 -8.82
N VAL A 22 -10.22 -4.48 -9.18
CA VAL A 22 -10.07 -3.21 -8.47
C VAL A 22 -10.75 -2.09 -9.26
N PRO A 23 -11.53 -1.20 -8.61
CA PRO A 23 -12.12 -0.04 -9.27
C PRO A 23 -11.07 0.82 -9.97
N SER A 24 -11.40 1.37 -11.14
CA SER A 24 -10.45 2.20 -11.90
C SER A 24 -9.96 3.41 -11.12
N GLU A 25 -10.78 3.97 -10.24
CA GLU A 25 -10.41 5.07 -9.35
C GLU A 25 -9.28 4.66 -8.39
N VAL A 26 -9.41 3.49 -7.75
CA VAL A 26 -8.37 2.95 -6.86
C VAL A 26 -7.10 2.65 -7.65
N LYS A 27 -7.20 2.09 -8.87
CA LYS A 27 -6.01 1.87 -9.73
C LYS A 27 -5.24 3.16 -9.98
N SER A 28 -5.94 4.19 -10.47
CA SER A 28 -5.32 5.49 -10.76
C SER A 28 -4.74 6.14 -9.51
N GLU A 29 -5.38 5.99 -8.35
CA GLU A 29 -4.85 6.50 -7.09
C GLU A 29 -3.54 5.80 -6.69
N VAL A 30 -3.46 4.47 -6.86
CA VAL A 30 -2.24 3.68 -6.61
C VAL A 30 -1.11 4.10 -7.55
N GLU A 31 -1.40 4.21 -8.85
CA GLU A 31 -0.40 4.61 -9.86
C GLU A 31 0.14 6.01 -9.59
N ALA A 32 -0.74 6.97 -9.26
CA ALA A 32 -0.35 8.33 -8.91
C ALA A 32 0.53 8.36 -7.66
N LYS A 33 0.16 7.62 -6.61
CA LYS A 33 0.94 7.56 -5.36
C LYS A 33 2.27 6.84 -5.54
N ALA A 34 2.34 5.81 -6.38
CA ALA A 34 3.59 5.15 -6.72
C ALA A 34 4.55 6.10 -7.45
N ALA A 35 4.04 6.93 -8.37
CA ALA A 35 4.83 7.96 -9.04
C ALA A 35 5.30 9.05 -8.06
N GLU A 36 4.45 9.46 -7.11
CA GLU A 36 4.82 10.42 -6.05
C GLU A 36 5.93 9.88 -5.16
N VAL A 37 5.88 8.59 -4.79
CA VAL A 37 6.94 7.91 -4.03
C VAL A 37 8.25 7.86 -4.81
N LYS A 38 8.20 7.47 -6.10
CA LYS A 38 9.39 7.48 -6.99
C LYS A 38 10.02 8.87 -7.02
N LYS A 39 9.21 9.91 -7.25
CA LYS A 39 9.66 11.31 -7.30
C LYS A 39 10.23 11.80 -5.96
N ALA A 40 9.58 11.48 -4.84
CA ALA A 40 10.07 11.82 -3.52
C ALA A 40 11.43 11.14 -3.24
N ALA A 41 11.58 9.88 -3.68
CA ALA A 41 12.82 9.11 -3.52
C ALA A 41 14.01 9.67 -4.31
N GLU A 42 13.77 10.47 -5.36
CA GLU A 42 14.82 11.21 -6.08
C GLU A 42 15.40 12.37 -5.26
N SER A 43 14.69 12.82 -4.21
CA SER A 43 15.18 13.84 -3.27
C SER A 43 15.92 13.22 -2.08
N ASP A 44 16.54 14.05 -1.25
CA ASP A 44 17.12 13.66 0.05
C ASP A 44 16.20 14.01 1.24
N ASN A 45 14.95 14.40 0.97
CA ASN A 45 13.99 14.71 2.03
C ASN A 45 13.35 13.41 2.56
N VAL A 46 13.90 12.92 3.67
CA VAL A 46 13.45 11.68 4.34
C VAL A 46 11.99 11.76 4.78
N GLU A 47 11.53 12.91 5.27
CA GLU A 47 10.14 13.09 5.70
C GLU A 47 9.18 13.00 4.51
N ALA A 48 9.52 13.63 3.39
CA ALA A 48 8.71 13.56 2.17
C ALA A 48 8.65 12.13 1.62
N ILE A 49 9.77 11.40 1.64
CA ILE A 49 9.83 9.99 1.24
C ILE A 49 8.92 9.15 2.15
N LYS A 50 8.99 9.36 3.47
CA LYS A 50 8.19 8.62 4.44
C LYS A 50 6.69 8.88 4.23
N ALA A 51 6.29 10.15 4.15
CA ALA A 51 4.88 10.53 3.97
C ALA A 51 4.28 10.01 2.65
N ALA A 52 5.04 10.08 1.55
CA ALA A 52 4.62 9.52 0.28
C ALA A 52 4.48 7.99 0.36
N THR A 53 5.43 7.31 1.01
CA THR A 53 5.43 5.84 1.18
C THR A 53 4.24 5.39 2.04
N GLU A 54 3.95 6.10 3.13
CA GLU A 54 2.79 5.85 3.99
C GLU A 54 1.47 6.05 3.22
N SER A 55 1.37 7.14 2.45
CA SER A 55 0.22 7.39 1.59
C SER A 55 0.00 6.26 0.58
N LEU A 56 1.07 5.79 -0.09
CA LEU A 56 0.98 4.67 -1.01
C LEU A 56 0.51 3.39 -0.29
N GLY A 57 1.05 3.11 0.89
CA GLY A 57 0.64 1.97 1.71
C GLY A 57 -0.86 1.96 2.03
N GLN A 58 -1.44 3.10 2.37
CA GLN A 58 -2.88 3.23 2.62
C GLN A 58 -3.73 2.90 1.40
N VAL A 59 -3.30 3.32 0.21
CA VAL A 59 -4.04 3.03 -1.03
C VAL A 59 -3.89 1.56 -1.43
N ILE A 60 -2.72 0.94 -1.22
CA ILE A 60 -2.54 -0.50 -1.44
C ILE A 60 -3.53 -1.31 -0.59
N GLN A 61 -3.83 -0.89 0.64
CA GLN A 61 -4.83 -1.58 1.46
C GLN A 61 -6.25 -1.53 0.85
N LYS A 62 -6.59 -0.45 0.13
CA LYS A 62 -7.87 -0.34 -0.60
C LYS A 62 -7.99 -1.37 -1.73
N ILE A 63 -6.87 -1.77 -2.34
CA ILE A 63 -6.83 -2.88 -3.32
C ILE A 63 -7.30 -4.16 -2.63
N GLY A 64 -6.68 -4.51 -1.50
CA GLY A 64 -7.04 -5.70 -0.73
C GLY A 64 -8.51 -5.69 -0.32
N ALA A 65 -8.99 -4.56 0.23
CA ALA A 65 -10.41 -4.41 0.57
C ALA A 65 -11.33 -4.65 -0.64
N SER A 66 -10.99 -4.07 -1.81
CA SER A 66 -11.79 -4.21 -3.03
C SER A 66 -11.88 -5.67 -3.51
N VAL A 67 -10.77 -6.43 -3.41
CA VAL A 67 -10.71 -7.83 -3.82
C VAL A 67 -11.51 -8.73 -2.88
N TYR A 68 -11.40 -8.51 -1.57
CA TYR A 68 -12.11 -9.30 -0.55
C TYR A 68 -13.60 -8.95 -0.45
N GLN A 69 -14.01 -7.73 -0.81
CA GLN A 69 -15.40 -7.29 -0.76
C GLN A 69 -16.27 -7.80 -1.92
N GLN A 70 -15.70 -8.46 -2.94
CA GLN A 70 -16.50 -9.12 -3.98
C GLN A 70 -17.03 -10.48 -3.48
N PRO A 71 -18.35 -10.65 -3.27
CA PRO A 71 -18.90 -11.94 -2.88
C PRO A 71 -18.93 -12.89 -4.09
N ASN A 72 -18.17 -13.98 -3.97
CA ASN A 72 -18.22 -15.23 -4.75
C ASN A 72 -17.62 -15.24 -6.17
N ALA A 73 -16.53 -16.00 -6.34
CA ALA A 73 -16.52 -17.22 -7.15
C ALA A 73 -15.25 -18.04 -6.83
N SER A 74 -15.46 -19.35 -6.70
CA SER A 74 -14.57 -20.37 -6.18
C SER A 74 -13.14 -20.41 -6.72
N ASP A 75 -12.32 -21.05 -5.87
CA ASP A 75 -11.22 -21.96 -6.23
C ASP A 75 -9.82 -21.40 -6.50
N ASN A 76 -8.93 -21.81 -5.59
CA ASN A 76 -7.49 -22.05 -5.71
C ASN A 76 -6.49 -20.91 -5.45
N ASN A 77 -5.95 -21.00 -4.23
CA ASN A 77 -4.52 -21.25 -3.94
C ASN A 77 -3.56 -20.04 -3.92
N ASP A 78 -2.78 -20.07 -2.84
CA ASP A 78 -1.49 -19.43 -2.59
C ASP A 78 -1.50 -18.02 -1.98
N GLY A 79 -0.86 -17.91 -0.81
CA GLY A 79 -0.51 -16.61 -0.21
C GLY A 79 -1.00 -16.34 1.21
N SER A 80 -1.18 -17.37 2.04
CA SER A 80 -0.81 -17.17 3.45
C SER A 80 0.64 -16.68 3.48
N GLU A 81 0.91 -15.65 4.29
CA GLU A 81 2.23 -15.02 4.54
C GLU A 81 2.55 -13.73 3.77
N ARG A 82 2.00 -12.61 4.27
CA ARG A 82 2.90 -11.54 4.76
C ARG A 82 2.39 -10.97 6.07
N LYS A 83 2.68 -11.71 7.13
CA LYS A 83 2.93 -11.15 8.45
C LYS A 83 4.31 -10.48 8.37
N GLU A 84 4.35 -9.17 8.16
CA GLU A 84 5.54 -8.38 8.45
C GLU A 84 5.08 -7.02 8.98
N SER A 85 4.98 -6.99 10.31
CA SER A 85 5.41 -5.88 11.17
C SER A 85 5.33 -4.49 10.53
N GLY A 86 4.15 -3.88 10.61
CA GLY A 86 4.14 -2.42 10.76
C GLY A 86 4.91 -2.08 12.05
N PRO A 87 5.83 -1.10 12.03
CA PRO A 87 6.42 -0.62 13.27
C PRO A 87 5.28 -0.19 14.19
N ASP A 88 5.33 -0.73 15.39
CA ASP A 88 4.57 -0.34 16.56
C ASP A 88 4.72 1.18 16.77
N PHE A 89 3.85 1.97 16.15
CA PHE A 89 3.62 3.36 16.51
C PHE A 89 2.37 3.40 17.39
N VAL A 90 2.52 2.92 18.62
CA VAL A 90 1.74 3.42 19.75
C VAL A 90 2.43 4.67 20.29
N ASP A 91 2.46 5.74 19.50
CA ASP A 91 2.66 7.09 20.03
C ASP A 91 1.27 7.69 20.26
N GLY A 92 0.81 7.56 21.50
CA GLY A 92 -0.52 7.93 21.93
C GLY A 92 -0.65 7.70 23.42
N GLU A 93 0.17 8.42 24.19
CA GLU A 93 -0.03 8.66 25.62
C GLU A 93 -1.51 8.98 25.88
N VAL A 94 -2.26 8.00 26.37
CA VAL A 94 -3.58 8.20 26.95
C VAL A 94 -3.38 8.90 28.30
N LYS A 95 -3.36 10.23 28.27
CA LYS A 95 -3.66 11.07 29.42
C LYS A 95 -5.16 11.01 29.66
N GLU A 96 -5.59 10.17 30.60
CA GLU A 96 -6.88 10.33 31.27
C GLU A 96 -6.74 10.05 32.78
N GLY A 97 -7.07 11.05 33.59
CA GLY A 97 -7.58 10.90 34.97
C GLY A 97 -6.57 10.87 36.09
#